data_AF-D8SFM9-F1
#
_entry.id   AF-D8SFM9-F1
#
_cell.length_a   1.000
_cell.length_b   1.000
_cell.length_c   1.000
_cell.angle_alpha   90.00
_cell.angle_beta   90.00
_cell.angle_gamma   90.00
#
_symmetry.space_group_name_H-M   'P 1'
#
loop_
_entity.id
_entity.type
_entity.pdbx_description
1 polymer ?
#
loop_
_entity_poly.entity_id
_entity_poly.type
_entity_poly.pdbx_seq_one_letter_code
_entity_poly.pdbx_strand_id
1 'polypeptide(L)'
;SWHPPWYNSYSSHYREVECMRLEMEELLYNAGVDIVFNGHVNPSLFSISTGILGVLPGPCLRTRVDTEDADDRPKPEDNVPQFGGVCAQNFGSEPAANQFCWDRQPEWSALRDGSFGHGLL
;
A
#
# COMPACT_ATOMS: atom_id res chain seq x y z
N SER A 1 14.63 7.05 0.04
CA SER A 1 13.89 5.82 -0.30
C SER A 1 13.94 4.88 0.88
N TRP A 2 13.02 3.91 0.93
CA TRP A 2 13.07 2.76 1.85
C TRP A 2 12.40 1.56 1.20
N HIS A 3 12.60 0.36 1.76
CA HIS A 3 12.22 -0.88 1.07
C HIS A 3 10.70 -1.10 1.00
N PRO A 4 9.96 -1.25 2.12
CA PRO A 4 8.53 -1.58 2.08
C PRO A 4 7.64 -0.35 1.85
N PRO A 5 6.70 -0.38 0.90
CA PRO A 5 5.81 0.73 0.63
C PRO A 5 4.76 0.90 1.72
N TRP A 6 4.46 2.15 2.06
CA TRP A 6 3.34 2.48 2.94
C TRP A 6 2.01 2.48 2.19
N TYR A 7 2.05 2.92 0.94
CA TYR A 7 0.90 3.04 0.05
C TYR A 7 0.99 1.97 -1.04
N ASN A 8 0.38 0.82 -0.77
CA ASN A 8 0.33 -0.33 -1.66
C ASN A 8 -1.12 -0.79 -1.83
N SER A 9 -1.58 -0.88 -3.08
CA SER A 9 -2.94 -1.36 -3.43
C SER A 9 -2.95 -2.78 -3.99
N TYR A 10 -1.81 -3.49 -3.92
CA TYR A 10 -1.71 -4.92 -4.20
C TYR A 10 -2.00 -5.72 -2.93
N SER A 11 -2.44 -6.97 -3.09
CA SER A 11 -2.73 -7.86 -1.95
C SER A 11 -1.45 -8.27 -1.20
N SER A 12 -0.39 -8.54 -1.95
CA SER A 12 0.95 -8.85 -1.43
C SER A 12 1.53 -7.65 -0.71
N HIS A 13 1.98 -7.86 0.53
CA HIS A 13 2.56 -6.84 1.40
C HIS A 13 1.62 -5.64 1.66
N TYR A 14 0.30 -5.91 1.63
CA TYR A 14 -0.71 -4.88 1.86
C TYR A 14 -0.68 -4.41 3.32
N ARG A 15 -0.36 -3.13 3.53
CA ARG A 15 -0.28 -2.48 4.86
C ARG A 15 0.63 -3.20 5.87
N GLU A 16 1.61 -3.95 5.38
CA GLU A 16 2.52 -4.72 6.24
C GLU A 16 3.29 -3.84 7.22
N VAL A 17 3.73 -2.66 6.76
CA VAL A 17 4.56 -1.73 7.55
C VAL A 17 3.79 -0.49 8.01
N GLU A 18 2.51 -0.65 8.31
CA GLU A 18 1.65 0.46 8.75
C GLU A 18 2.18 1.17 9.99
N CYS A 19 2.83 0.46 10.91
CA CYS A 19 3.45 1.08 12.09
C CYS A 19 4.53 2.11 11.70
N MET A 20 5.33 1.81 10.68
CA MET A 20 6.37 2.73 10.21
C MET A 20 5.74 3.99 9.63
N ARG A 21 4.64 3.85 8.88
CA ARG A 21 3.88 4.98 8.32
C ARG A 21 3.37 5.89 9.44
N LEU A 22 2.75 5.32 10.47
CA LEU A 22 2.19 6.08 11.59
C LEU A 22 3.23 6.92 12.35
N GLU A 23 4.45 6.42 12.50
CA GLU A 23 5.53 7.12 13.22
C GLU A 23 6.24 8.18 12.37
N MET A 24 6.32 7.97 11.04
CA MET A 24 7.22 8.74 10.18
C MET A 24 6.52 9.65 9.17
N GLU A 25 5.27 9.37 8.81
CA GLU A 25 4.57 10.10 7.75
C GLU A 25 4.42 11.58 8.05
N GLU A 26 3.94 11.92 9.25
CA GLU A 26 3.75 13.32 9.66
C GLU A 26 5.09 14.08 9.69
N LEU A 27 6.16 13.42 10.15
CA LEU A 27 7.50 13.99 10.18
C LEU A 27 8.01 14.31 8.77
N LEU A 28 7.90 13.37 7.83
CA LEU A 28 8.35 13.54 6.45
C LEU A 28 7.49 14.55 5.69
N TYR A 29 6.18 14.56 5.96
CA TYR A 29 5.27 15.53 5.39
C TYR A 29 5.64 16.96 5.83
N ASN A 30 5.85 17.16 7.14
CA ASN A 30 6.26 18.46 7.68
C ASN A 30 7.65 18.90 7.19
N ALA A 31 8.52 17.95 6.85
CA ALA A 31 9.81 18.22 6.22
C ALA A 31 9.72 18.55 4.71
N GLY A 32 8.54 18.46 4.10
CA GLY A 32 8.33 18.78 2.69
C GLY A 32 8.89 17.74 1.73
N VAL A 33 8.82 16.45 2.07
CA VAL A 33 9.24 15.37 1.15
C VAL A 33 8.30 15.31 -0.07
N ASP A 34 8.85 15.53 -1.27
CA ASP A 34 8.08 15.53 -2.52
C ASP A 34 7.78 14.12 -3.06
N ILE A 35 8.79 13.25 -3.09
CA ILE A 35 8.72 11.93 -3.73
C ILE A 35 9.38 10.87 -2.86
N VAL A 36 8.68 9.74 -2.67
CA VAL A 36 9.19 8.55 -2.00
C VAL A 36 9.26 7.39 -2.99
N PHE A 37 10.42 6.75 -3.06
CA PHE A 37 10.62 5.52 -3.83
C PHE A 37 10.65 4.31 -2.90
N ASN A 38 9.87 3.28 -3.25
CA ASN A 38 9.76 2.00 -2.55
C ASN A 38 9.92 0.81 -3.50
N GLY A 39 10.15 -0.38 -2.95
CA GLY A 39 10.19 -1.67 -3.64
C GLY A 39 9.32 -2.70 -2.93
N HIS A 40 9.88 -3.86 -2.61
CA HIS A 40 9.29 -4.91 -1.74
C HIS A 40 8.13 -5.71 -2.33
N VAL A 41 7.15 -5.04 -2.94
CA VAL A 41 6.07 -5.68 -3.69
C VAL A 41 6.66 -6.36 -4.94
N ASN A 42 6.06 -7.45 -5.42
CA ASN A 42 6.62 -8.31 -6.49
C ASN A 42 7.30 -7.50 -7.61
N PRO A 43 8.39 -7.99 -8.21
CA PRO A 43 9.18 -7.24 -9.20
C PRO A 43 8.42 -6.89 -10.49
N SER A 44 7.27 -7.52 -10.72
CA SER A 44 6.34 -7.19 -11.79
C SER A 44 5.33 -6.11 -11.40
N LEU A 45 5.32 -5.59 -10.17
CA LEU A 45 4.27 -4.69 -9.70
C LEU A 45 4.81 -3.27 -9.55
N PHE A 46 4.26 -2.37 -10.35
CA PHE A 46 4.52 -0.92 -10.27
C PHE A 46 3.28 -0.20 -9.76
N SER A 47 3.46 0.80 -8.88
CA SER A 47 2.37 1.66 -8.43
C SER A 47 2.81 3.11 -8.22
N ILE A 48 1.98 4.07 -8.63
CA ILE A 48 2.13 5.50 -8.34
C ILE A 48 0.97 5.92 -7.45
N SER A 49 1.29 6.53 -6.31
CA SER A 49 0.31 7.17 -5.43
C SER A 49 0.37 8.70 -5.54
N THR A 50 -0.78 9.35 -5.32
CA THR A 50 -0.90 10.82 -5.27
C THR A 50 -1.40 11.27 -3.91
N GLY A 51 -0.74 12.26 -3.32
CA GLY A 51 -1.08 12.81 -2.00
C GLY A 51 -0.54 11.95 -0.87
N ILE A 52 0.30 12.54 -0.02
CA ILE A 52 1.00 11.81 1.07
C ILE A 52 0.31 12.03 2.43
N LEU A 53 -0.57 13.04 2.57
CA LEU A 53 -1.18 13.38 3.86
C LEU A 53 -2.66 13.02 3.92
N GLY A 54 -3.03 12.27 4.97
CA GLY A 54 -4.43 11.94 5.27
C GLY A 54 -5.04 10.88 4.36
N VAL A 55 -4.20 10.19 3.58
CA VAL A 55 -4.65 9.13 2.69
C VAL A 55 -4.80 7.86 3.50
N LEU A 56 -6.05 7.47 3.77
CA LEU A 56 -6.33 6.16 4.30
C LEU A 56 -5.87 5.12 3.26
N PRO A 57 -5.10 4.10 3.67
CA PRO A 57 -4.72 3.03 2.77
C PRO A 57 -5.97 2.48 2.06
N GLY A 58 -5.78 2.09 0.81
CA GLY A 58 -6.84 1.88 -0.15
C GLY A 58 -7.13 0.40 -0.41
N PRO A 59 -7.84 0.05 -1.48
CA PRO A 59 -8.29 -1.28 -1.86
C PRO A 59 -7.17 -2.23 -2.11
N CYS A 60 -7.57 -3.48 -1.94
CA CYS A 60 -6.75 -4.65 -2.15
C CYS A 60 -7.14 -5.40 -3.42
N LEU A 61 -7.84 -4.75 -4.36
CA LEU A 61 -8.22 -5.38 -5.62
C LEU A 61 -6.97 -5.64 -6.47
N ARG A 62 -6.83 -6.82 -7.07
CA ARG A 62 -5.65 -7.14 -7.89
C ARG A 62 -5.70 -6.52 -9.29
N THR A 63 -4.53 -6.36 -9.92
CA THR A 63 -4.39 -6.28 -11.39
C THR A 63 -4.22 -7.68 -11.97
N ARG A 64 -4.48 -7.83 -13.28
CA ARG A 64 -4.55 -9.11 -14.01
C ARG A 64 -3.29 -10.02 -13.99
N VAL A 65 -2.19 -9.62 -13.35
CA VAL A 65 -0.88 -10.31 -13.46
C VAL A 65 -0.47 -11.08 -12.21
N ASP A 66 -1.28 -11.06 -11.14
CA ASP A 66 -1.04 -11.92 -9.98
C ASP A 66 -1.53 -13.36 -10.30
N THR A 67 -0.74 -14.08 -11.09
CA THR A 67 -0.90 -15.52 -11.31
C THR A 67 -0.38 -16.25 -10.08
N GLU A 68 -1.28 -16.52 -9.13
CA GLU A 68 -1.40 -17.72 -8.28
C GLU A 68 -2.32 -17.40 -7.07
N ASP A 69 -3.36 -18.22 -6.90
CA ASP A 69 -4.42 -18.17 -5.86
C ASP A 69 -5.20 -16.85 -5.72
N ALA A 70 -5.99 -16.54 -6.75
CA ALA A 70 -6.45 -15.20 -7.13
C ALA A 70 -7.69 -14.59 -6.43
N ASP A 71 -8.43 -15.30 -5.55
CA ASP A 71 -9.78 -14.86 -5.13
C ASP A 71 -9.92 -14.28 -3.71
N ASP A 72 -8.90 -14.38 -2.83
CA ASP A 72 -9.04 -13.90 -1.45
C ASP A 72 -8.50 -12.48 -1.25
N ARG A 73 -9.36 -11.61 -0.68
CA ARG A 73 -8.95 -10.30 -0.15
C ARG A 73 -7.94 -10.52 0.98
N PRO A 74 -6.84 -9.73 1.07
CA PRO A 74 -5.86 -9.93 2.11
C PRO A 74 -6.53 -9.70 3.46
N LYS A 75 -6.29 -10.62 4.37
CA LYS A 75 -6.71 -10.56 5.75
C LYS A 75 -5.62 -9.86 6.56
N PRO A 76 -5.94 -9.31 7.75
CA PRO A 76 -4.94 -8.74 8.64
C PRO A 76 -3.80 -9.72 9.00
N GLU A 77 -4.07 -11.01 8.92
CA GLU A 77 -3.15 -12.10 9.25
C GLU A 77 -2.16 -12.42 8.11
N ASP A 78 -2.44 -12.00 6.87
CA ASP A 78 -1.66 -12.41 5.69
C ASP A 78 -0.36 -11.61 5.53
N ASN A 79 -0.30 -10.39 6.09
CA ASN A 79 0.80 -9.43 5.90
C ASN A 79 1.39 -8.96 7.23
N VAL A 80 1.77 -9.91 8.09
CA VAL A 80 2.43 -9.62 9.37
C VAL A 80 3.92 -9.32 9.11
N PRO A 81 4.44 -8.15 9.52
CA PRO A 81 5.83 -7.80 9.27
C PRO A 81 6.78 -8.70 10.05
N GLN A 82 7.92 -9.03 9.45
CA GLN A 82 8.98 -9.81 10.10
C GLN A 82 9.56 -9.10 11.35
N PHE A 83 9.52 -7.76 11.36
CA PHE A 83 10.04 -6.93 12.43
C PHE A 83 9.01 -5.86 12.82
N GLY A 84 8.89 -5.60 14.12
CA GLY A 84 7.95 -4.62 14.65
C GLY A 84 6.63 -5.22 15.10
N GLY A 85 5.60 -4.37 15.25
CA GLY A 85 4.25 -4.77 15.61
C GLY A 85 3.29 -4.71 14.43
N VAL A 86 2.03 -5.09 14.66
CA VAL A 86 0.93 -4.95 13.69
C VAL A 86 0.12 -3.71 14.05
N CYS A 87 0.11 -2.70 13.18
CA CYS A 87 -0.68 -1.48 13.35
C CYS A 87 -1.78 -1.33 12.31
N ALA A 88 -1.91 -2.27 11.37
CA ALA A 88 -2.96 -2.25 10.37
C ALA A 88 -4.30 -2.60 11.00
N GLN A 89 -5.23 -1.63 11.00
CA GLN A 89 -6.60 -1.79 11.52
C GLN A 89 -7.63 -1.51 10.43
N ASN A 90 -8.86 -1.99 10.61
CA ASN A 90 -9.98 -1.66 9.72
C ASN A 90 -10.19 -0.14 9.64
N PHE A 91 -10.69 0.33 8.50
CA PHE A 91 -10.96 1.76 8.33
C PHE A 91 -12.07 2.23 9.27
N GLY A 92 -11.87 3.38 9.90
CA GLY A 92 -12.85 4.02 10.75
C GLY A 92 -13.87 4.90 10.00
N SER A 93 -13.67 5.13 8.71
CA SER A 93 -14.52 6.02 7.90
C SER A 93 -14.82 5.45 6.52
N GLU A 94 -15.92 5.94 5.93
CA GLU A 94 -16.32 5.68 4.54
C GLU A 94 -15.19 6.06 3.57
N PRO A 95 -15.08 5.38 2.40
CA PRO A 95 -16.01 4.40 1.82
C PRO A 95 -15.77 2.94 2.22
N ALA A 96 -14.79 2.67 3.08
CA ALA A 96 -14.41 1.30 3.49
C ALA A 96 -14.60 1.07 4.99
N ALA A 97 -15.55 1.78 5.61
CA ALA A 97 -15.78 1.72 7.05
C ALA A 97 -15.96 0.28 7.54
N ASN A 98 -15.26 -0.09 8.61
CA ASN A 98 -15.19 -1.43 9.19
C ASN A 98 -14.63 -2.52 8.28
N GLN A 99 -14.08 -2.18 7.11
CA GLN A 99 -13.40 -3.10 6.22
C GLN A 99 -11.89 -2.92 6.33
N PHE A 100 -11.13 -3.99 6.07
CA PHE A 100 -9.66 -3.94 6.04
C PHE A 100 -9.14 -3.41 4.69
N CYS A 101 -9.96 -3.54 3.66
CA CYS A 101 -9.68 -3.30 2.25
C CYS A 101 -10.90 -2.69 1.58
N TRP A 102 -10.69 -1.77 0.66
CA TRP A 102 -11.77 -1.30 -0.22
C TRP A 102 -12.05 -2.32 -1.35
N ASP A 103 -13.16 -2.14 -2.05
CA ASP A 103 -13.70 -3.01 -3.10
C ASP A 103 -13.44 -2.53 -4.55
N ARG A 104 -12.78 -1.39 -4.74
CA ARG A 104 -12.46 -0.76 -6.03
C ARG A 104 -11.20 0.07 -5.91
N GLN A 105 -10.33 0.20 -6.93
CA GLN A 105 -9.08 1.00 -6.90
C GLN A 105 -9.23 2.35 -6.12
N PRO A 106 -8.32 2.72 -5.19
CA PRO A 106 -8.47 3.95 -4.42
C PRO A 106 -8.21 5.13 -5.33
N GLU A 107 -8.77 6.27 -4.97
CA GLU A 107 -8.49 7.52 -5.66
C GLU A 107 -7.02 7.93 -5.55
N TRP A 108 -6.32 7.53 -4.50
CA TRP A 108 -4.89 7.83 -4.33
C TRP A 108 -3.97 6.97 -5.20
N SER A 109 -4.40 5.82 -5.73
CA SER A 109 -3.57 4.98 -6.61
C SER A 109 -3.81 5.41 -8.06
N ALA A 110 -2.94 6.28 -8.56
CA ALA A 110 -3.07 6.85 -9.89
C ALA A 110 -2.80 5.83 -11.00
N LEU A 111 -1.81 4.97 -10.81
CA LEU A 111 -1.45 3.91 -11.75
C LEU A 111 -1.01 2.67 -10.99
N ARG A 112 -1.43 1.51 -11.48
CA ARG A 112 -0.90 0.21 -11.09
C ARG A 112 -0.78 -0.67 -12.31
N ASP A 113 0.37 -1.28 -12.50
CA ASP A 113 0.60 -2.23 -13.57
C ASP A 113 1.40 -3.44 -13.08
N GLY A 114 1.03 -4.60 -13.59
CA GLY A 114 1.64 -5.88 -13.27
C GLY A 114 2.76 -6.28 -14.23
N SER A 115 3.50 -5.31 -14.78
CA SER A 115 4.64 -5.55 -15.68
C SER A 115 5.98 -5.25 -15.01
N PHE A 116 7.02 -6.01 -15.38
CA PHE A 116 8.41 -5.67 -15.03
C PHE A 116 8.82 -4.34 -15.67
N GLY A 117 9.63 -3.54 -14.96
CA GLY A 117 10.11 -2.26 -15.47
C GLY A 117 11.14 -1.58 -14.59
N HIS A 118 11.52 -0.35 -14.97
CA HIS A 118 12.34 0.56 -14.18
C HIS A 118 11.81 1.99 -14.31
N GLY A 119 12.00 2.81 -13.27
CA GLY A 119 11.67 4.22 -13.29
C GLY A 119 12.88 5.10 -13.65
N LEU A 120 12.63 6.23 -14.29
CA LEU A 120 13.59 7.31 -14.53
C LEU A 120 12.99 8.59 -13.94
N LEU A 121 13.78 9.30 -13.13
CA LEU A 121 13.44 10.62 -12.57
C LEU A 121 14.34 11.68 -13.21
#